data_AF-A0A950JAF9-F1
#
_entry.id   AF-A0A950JAF9-F1
#
_cell.length_a   1.000
_cell.length_b   1.000
_cell.length_c   1.000
_cell.angle_alpha   90.00
_cell.angle_beta   90.00
_cell.angle_gamma   90.00
#
_symmetry.space_group_name_H-M   'P 1'
#
loop_
_entity.id
_entity.type
_entity.pdbx_description
1 polymer ?
#
loop_
_entity_poly.entity_id
_entity_poly.type
_entity_poly.pdbx_seq_one_letter_code
_entity_poly.pdbx_strand_id
1 'polypeptide(L)'
;MKFLPGQSGNPAGRPLGALNKKTLALEAAYEAKAEAAVNDIMERAKSGDRGAMRLCMERAVPAGRHRRFGFALPRVRTPEDAEMATDVVMDGLADGVLSLGEVEYLLRIVERLLHMIESVREAKSTRDIWAKPPSTKSDADEDEGAVQKALAGLHAAIREVQAQQEVEQDEEDADALYFPVNPELETPAEAVEAPPPPYQDTNESRGGSLPAAHPPTSAETLGP
;
A
#
# COMPACT_ATOMS: atom_id res chain seq x y z
N MET A 1 -8.97 41.37 17.90
CA MET A 1 -7.99 40.43 18.50
C MET A 1 -6.66 40.63 17.80
N LYS A 2 -5.59 40.95 18.54
CA LYS A 2 -4.25 41.20 17.99
C LYS A 2 -3.48 39.88 18.04
N PHE A 3 -3.00 39.38 16.90
CA PHE A 3 -2.22 38.15 16.88
C PHE A 3 -0.92 38.31 17.68
N LEU A 4 -0.54 37.29 18.44
CA LEU A 4 0.70 37.27 19.22
C LEU A 4 1.90 37.23 18.25
N PRO A 5 2.95 38.04 18.48
CA PRO A 5 4.15 38.00 17.66
C PRO A 5 4.79 36.61 17.76
N GLY A 6 5.13 36.02 16.61
CA GLY A 6 5.75 34.68 16.53
C GLY A 6 4.76 33.50 16.39
N GLN A 7 3.45 33.74 16.46
CA GLN A 7 2.45 32.69 16.26
C GLN A 7 1.54 33.05 15.08
N SER A 8 1.69 32.32 13.97
CA SER A 8 0.76 32.48 12.85
C SER A 8 -0.64 32.02 13.30
N GLY A 9 -1.67 32.80 13.02
CA GLY A 9 -3.06 32.49 13.40
C GLY A 9 -3.64 31.25 12.72
N ASN A 10 -2.86 30.57 11.87
CA ASN A 10 -3.19 29.30 11.27
C ASN A 10 -2.03 28.31 11.46
N PRO A 11 -2.07 27.47 12.51
CA PRO A 11 -0.98 26.53 12.82
C PRO A 11 -0.77 25.46 11.73
N ALA A 12 -1.77 25.17 10.90
CA ALA A 12 -1.66 24.24 9.76
C ALA A 12 -1.14 24.92 8.48
N GLY A 13 -0.94 26.23 8.49
CA GLY A 13 -0.54 27.00 7.32
C GLY A 13 -1.62 27.02 6.22
N ARG A 14 -1.29 27.67 5.10
CA ARG A 14 -2.16 27.67 3.92
C ARG A 14 -2.22 26.25 3.33
N PRO A 15 -3.42 25.73 2.98
CA PRO A 15 -3.53 24.39 2.41
C PRO A 15 -2.69 24.24 1.14
N LEU A 16 -2.04 23.09 1.01
CA LEU A 16 -1.20 22.75 -0.15
C LEU A 16 -2.06 22.83 -1.42
N GLY A 17 -1.63 23.60 -2.40
CA GLY A 17 -2.35 23.79 -3.67
C GLY A 17 -3.45 24.86 -3.66
N ALA A 18 -3.71 25.56 -2.55
CA ALA A 18 -4.68 26.67 -2.57
C ALA A 18 -4.15 27.83 -3.41
N LEU A 19 -4.94 28.27 -4.39
CA LEU A 19 -4.63 29.41 -5.25
C LEU A 19 -4.90 30.74 -4.56
N ASN A 20 -4.18 31.80 -4.98
CA ASN A 20 -4.42 33.14 -4.43
C ASN A 20 -5.79 33.64 -4.91
N LYS A 21 -6.52 34.39 -4.07
CA LYS A 21 -7.78 35.05 -4.49
C LYS A 21 -7.61 35.87 -5.77
N LYS A 22 -6.45 36.52 -5.94
CA LYS A 22 -6.07 37.25 -7.16
C LYS A 22 -5.97 36.34 -8.38
N THR A 23 -5.39 35.14 -8.23
CA THR A 23 -5.26 34.16 -9.31
C THR A 23 -6.63 33.64 -9.74
N LEU A 24 -7.50 33.30 -8.79
CA LEU A 24 -8.87 32.86 -9.09
C LEU A 24 -9.68 33.95 -9.81
N ALA A 25 -9.58 35.21 -9.37
CA ALA A 25 -10.24 36.32 -10.03
C ALA A 25 -9.68 36.56 -11.45
N LEU A 26 -8.38 36.36 -11.65
CA LEU A 26 -7.74 36.46 -12.96
C LEU A 26 -8.18 35.33 -13.89
N GLU A 27 -8.22 34.08 -13.41
CA GLU A 27 -8.68 32.92 -14.17
C GLU A 27 -10.13 33.12 -14.64
N ALA A 28 -11.02 33.51 -13.73
CA ALA A 28 -12.42 33.78 -14.07
C ALA A 28 -12.56 34.94 -15.09
N ALA A 29 -11.78 36.01 -14.94
CA ALA A 29 -11.77 37.13 -15.88
C ALA A 29 -11.20 36.73 -17.26
N TYR A 30 -10.23 35.82 -17.27
CA TYR A 30 -9.62 35.30 -18.49
C TYR A 30 -10.57 34.37 -19.23
N GLU A 31 -11.21 33.43 -18.52
CA GLU A 31 -12.18 32.49 -19.08
C GLU A 31 -13.39 33.21 -19.69
N ALA A 32 -13.90 34.25 -19.01
CA ALA A 32 -14.98 35.08 -19.53
C ALA A 32 -14.63 35.85 -20.82
N LYS A 33 -13.34 36.06 -21.11
CA LYS A 33 -12.85 36.79 -22.29
C LYS A 33 -12.08 35.93 -23.28
N ALA A 34 -11.94 34.63 -23.00
CA ALA A 34 -11.07 33.75 -23.75
C ALA A 34 -11.46 33.69 -25.23
N GLU A 35 -12.76 33.54 -25.51
CA GLU A 35 -13.27 33.48 -26.89
C GLU A 35 -13.02 34.79 -27.65
N ALA A 36 -13.30 35.93 -27.04
CA ALA A 36 -13.05 37.24 -27.65
C ALA A 36 -11.55 37.48 -27.92
N ALA A 37 -10.68 37.06 -27.00
CA ALA A 37 -9.24 37.16 -27.16
C ALA A 37 -8.73 36.28 -28.32
N VAL A 38 -9.26 35.06 -28.47
CA VAL A 38 -8.91 34.17 -29.59
C VAL A 38 -9.32 34.80 -30.92
N ASN A 39 -10.51 35.40 -31.01
CA ASN A 39 -10.96 36.05 -32.23
C ASN A 39 -10.07 37.24 -32.63
N ASP A 40 -9.68 38.09 -31.68
CA ASP A 40 -8.76 39.22 -31.93
C ASP A 40 -7.38 38.74 -32.41
N ILE A 41 -6.83 37.70 -31.79
CA ILE A 41 -5.56 37.09 -32.23
C ILE A 41 -5.66 36.58 -33.67
N MET A 42 -6.76 35.93 -34.03
CA MET A 42 -6.99 35.41 -35.39
C MET A 42 -7.10 36.53 -36.42
N GLU A 43 -7.74 37.66 -36.09
CA GLU A 43 -7.82 38.83 -36.95
C GLU A 43 -6.45 39.48 -37.17
N ARG A 44 -5.67 39.66 -36.09
CA ARG A 44 -4.30 40.19 -36.17
C ARG A 44 -3.37 39.30 -36.97
N ALA A 45 -3.50 37.98 -36.82
CA ALA A 45 -2.75 37.02 -37.63
C ALA A 45 -3.08 37.18 -39.11
N LYS A 46 -4.36 37.34 -39.47
CA LYS A 46 -4.80 37.60 -40.85
C LYS A 46 -4.30 38.93 -41.40
N SER A 47 -4.14 39.96 -40.57
CA SER A 47 -3.57 41.25 -40.96
C SER A 47 -2.03 41.26 -41.07
N GLY A 48 -1.36 40.13 -40.82
CA GLY A 48 0.09 40.00 -40.99
C GLY A 48 0.92 40.31 -39.73
N ASP A 49 0.32 40.33 -38.54
CA ASP A 49 1.07 40.40 -37.29
C ASP A 49 1.90 39.11 -37.10
N ARG A 50 3.23 39.24 -37.11
CA ARG A 50 4.16 38.12 -36.97
C ARG A 50 4.00 37.37 -35.65
N GLY A 51 3.69 38.09 -34.57
CA GLY A 51 3.50 37.49 -33.24
C GLY A 51 2.25 36.61 -33.20
N ALA A 52 1.14 37.13 -33.73
CA ALA A 52 -0.12 36.40 -33.81
C ALA A 52 -0.02 35.20 -34.76
N MET A 53 0.59 35.34 -35.94
CA MET A 53 0.80 34.23 -36.88
C MET A 53 1.62 33.09 -36.26
N ARG A 54 2.70 33.42 -35.55
CA ARG A 54 3.53 32.43 -34.85
C ARG A 54 2.72 31.71 -33.76
N LEU A 55 1.97 32.45 -32.94
CA LEU A 55 1.14 31.88 -31.90
C LEU A 55 0.08 30.91 -32.47
N CYS A 56 -0.58 31.31 -33.56
CA CYS A 56 -1.54 30.45 -34.27
C CYS A 56 -0.86 29.17 -34.76
N MET A 57 0.33 29.23 -35.36
CA MET A 57 1.04 28.04 -35.84
C MET A 57 1.51 27.11 -34.70
N GLU A 58 1.98 27.67 -33.59
CA GLU A 58 2.43 26.90 -32.42
C GLU A 58 1.26 26.23 -31.64
N ARG A 59 0.04 26.73 -31.80
CA ARG A 59 -1.16 26.26 -31.06
C ARG A 59 -2.17 25.50 -31.92
N ALA A 60 -2.32 25.82 -33.21
CA ALA A 60 -3.33 25.22 -34.10
C ALA A 60 -3.10 23.73 -34.33
N VAL A 61 -1.85 23.32 -34.42
CA VAL A 61 -1.47 21.92 -34.32
C VAL A 61 -0.95 21.74 -32.90
N PRO A 62 -1.64 21.01 -32.00
CA PRO A 62 -1.03 20.62 -30.73
C PRO A 62 0.22 19.80 -31.06
N ALA A 63 1.37 20.45 -31.03
CA ALA A 63 2.66 19.83 -31.25
C ALA A 63 2.95 18.96 -30.02
N GLY A 64 2.64 17.66 -30.10
CA GLY A 64 3.03 16.71 -29.07
C GLY A 64 2.11 15.51 -28.90
N ARG A 65 2.50 14.68 -27.93
CA ARG A 65 1.90 13.38 -27.56
C ARG A 65 0.48 13.47 -26.97
N HIS A 66 -0.07 14.67 -26.77
CA HIS A 66 -1.35 14.90 -26.09
C HIS A 66 -2.41 15.50 -27.03
N ARG A 67 -2.29 15.27 -28.34
CA ARG A 67 -3.37 15.61 -29.27
C ARG A 67 -4.63 14.85 -28.86
N ARG A 68 -5.76 15.55 -28.80
CA ARG A 68 -7.05 14.93 -28.60
C ARG A 68 -7.43 14.19 -29.88
N PHE A 69 -7.69 12.90 -29.78
CA PHE A 69 -8.23 12.12 -30.89
C PHE A 69 -9.46 11.35 -30.37
N GLY A 70 -10.50 11.27 -31.20
CA GLY A 70 -11.69 10.50 -30.90
C GLY A 70 -11.52 9.11 -31.49
N PHE A 71 -11.36 8.10 -30.64
CA PHE A 71 -11.27 6.70 -31.07
C PHE A 71 -12.25 5.86 -30.26
N ALA A 72 -13.14 5.16 -30.96
CA ALA A 72 -14.17 4.35 -30.34
C ALA A 72 -13.61 2.95 -30.03
N LEU A 73 -13.08 2.78 -28.82
CA LEU A 73 -12.72 1.45 -28.32
C LEU A 73 -13.97 0.67 -27.92
N PRO A 74 -14.07 -0.62 -28.32
CA PRO A 74 -15.12 -1.49 -27.82
C PRO A 74 -14.99 -1.70 -26.30
N ARG A 75 -16.09 -2.08 -25.66
CA ARG A 75 -16.12 -2.28 -24.21
C ARG A 75 -15.43 -3.60 -23.86
N VAL A 76 -14.32 -3.51 -23.14
CA VAL A 76 -13.59 -4.69 -22.66
C VAL A 76 -14.24 -5.20 -21.36
N ARG A 77 -14.84 -6.39 -21.38
CA ARG A 77 -15.37 -7.10 -20.19
C ARG A 77 -14.83 -8.52 -20.06
N THR A 78 -14.42 -9.09 -21.17
CA THR A 78 -13.91 -10.45 -21.29
C THR A 78 -12.57 -10.45 -22.04
N PRO A 79 -11.76 -11.51 -21.94
CA PRO A 79 -10.57 -11.69 -22.77
C PRO A 79 -10.88 -11.59 -24.27
N GLU A 80 -12.00 -12.15 -24.71
CA GLU A 80 -12.45 -12.11 -26.09
C GLU A 80 -12.75 -10.66 -26.54
N ASP A 81 -13.31 -9.83 -25.66
CA ASP A 81 -13.53 -8.40 -25.98
C ASP A 81 -12.22 -7.63 -26.14
N ALA A 82 -11.14 -8.05 -25.46
CA ALA A 82 -9.84 -7.41 -25.59
C ALA A 82 -9.12 -7.79 -26.88
N GLU A 83 -9.31 -9.02 -27.36
CA GLU A 83 -8.88 -9.42 -28.70
C GLU A 83 -9.55 -8.53 -29.75
N MET A 84 -10.88 -8.42 -29.71
CA MET A 84 -11.62 -7.52 -30.61
C MET A 84 -11.18 -6.05 -30.48
N ALA A 85 -10.89 -5.58 -29.27
CA ALA A 85 -10.39 -4.23 -29.05
C ALA A 85 -9.02 -4.01 -29.69
N THR A 86 -8.16 -5.02 -29.62
CA THR A 86 -6.82 -5.00 -30.22
C THR A 86 -6.91 -4.95 -31.73
N ASP A 87 -7.79 -5.75 -32.35
CA ASP A 87 -8.01 -5.75 -33.79
C ASP A 87 -8.48 -4.38 -34.29
N VAL A 88 -9.46 -3.77 -33.61
CA VAL A 88 -9.95 -2.42 -33.95
C VAL A 88 -8.82 -1.38 -33.86
N VAL A 89 -7.93 -1.49 -32.88
CA VAL A 89 -6.76 -0.62 -32.75
C VAL A 89 -5.76 -0.83 -33.90
N MET A 90 -5.53 -2.08 -34.32
CA MET A 90 -4.64 -2.40 -35.43
C MET A 90 -5.21 -1.95 -36.78
N ASP A 91 -6.52 -2.08 -36.98
CA ASP A 91 -7.21 -1.54 -38.16
C ASP A 91 -7.08 -0.01 -38.22
N GLY A 92 -7.26 0.66 -37.07
CA GLY A 92 -7.05 2.11 -36.98
C GLY A 92 -5.62 2.56 -37.28
N LEU A 93 -4.63 1.70 -37.02
CA LEU A 93 -3.24 1.93 -37.43
C LEU A 93 -3.05 1.73 -38.94
N ALA A 94 -3.63 0.66 -39.50
CA ALA A 94 -3.56 0.35 -40.92
C ALA A 94 -4.21 1.45 -41.78
N ASP A 95 -5.32 2.02 -41.31
CA ASP A 95 -6.02 3.13 -41.95
C ASP A 95 -5.29 4.49 -41.78
N GLY A 96 -4.23 4.54 -40.97
CA GLY A 96 -3.48 5.76 -40.68
C GLY A 96 -4.24 6.78 -39.81
N VAL A 97 -5.34 6.35 -39.17
CA VAL A 97 -6.11 7.16 -38.22
C VAL A 97 -5.34 7.32 -36.90
N LEU A 98 -4.59 6.29 -36.52
CA LEU A 98 -3.76 6.25 -35.31
C LEU A 98 -2.26 6.32 -35.64
N SER A 99 -1.51 7.02 -34.80
CA SER A 99 -0.05 6.97 -34.78
C SER A 99 0.46 5.80 -33.92
N LEU A 100 1.71 5.37 -34.15
CA LEU A 100 2.34 4.30 -33.37
C LEU A 100 2.33 4.56 -31.85
N GLY A 101 2.53 5.82 -31.44
CA GLY A 101 2.49 6.18 -30.02
C GLY A 101 1.09 6.12 -29.42
N GLU A 102 0.05 6.41 -30.21
CA GLU A 102 -1.34 6.26 -29.78
C GLU A 102 -1.71 4.78 -29.67
N VAL A 103 -1.28 3.94 -30.62
CA VAL A 103 -1.48 2.49 -30.57
C VAL A 103 -0.88 1.87 -29.31
N GLU A 104 0.40 2.17 -29.02
CA GLU A 104 1.04 1.67 -27.79
C GLU A 104 0.23 2.06 -26.55
N TYR A 105 -0.24 3.30 -26.49
CA TYR A 105 -1.06 3.80 -25.38
C TYR A 105 -2.40 3.06 -25.26
N LEU A 106 -3.10 2.85 -26.38
CA LEU A 106 -4.39 2.15 -26.37
C LEU A 106 -4.25 0.68 -25.99
N LEU A 107 -3.25 -0.03 -26.52
CA LEU A 107 -2.99 -1.42 -26.17
C LEU A 107 -2.68 -1.59 -24.67
N ARG A 108 -1.91 -0.66 -24.08
CA ARG A 108 -1.65 -0.63 -22.63
C ARG A 108 -2.91 -0.40 -21.81
N ILE A 109 -3.87 0.38 -22.32
CA ILE A 109 -5.18 0.55 -21.66
C ILE A 109 -5.95 -0.76 -21.70
N VAL A 110 -6.03 -1.41 -22.86
CA VAL A 110 -6.73 -2.70 -23.02
C VAL A 110 -6.16 -3.75 -22.08
N GLU A 111 -4.84 -3.90 -22.04
CA GLU A 111 -4.14 -4.80 -21.12
C GLU A 111 -4.47 -4.50 -19.66
N ARG A 112 -4.46 -3.22 -19.26
CA ARG A 112 -4.78 -2.82 -17.88
C ARG A 112 -6.23 -3.07 -17.51
N LEU A 113 -7.16 -2.90 -18.45
CA LEU A 113 -8.58 -3.21 -18.23
C LEU A 113 -8.78 -4.70 -17.98
N LEU A 114 -8.09 -5.57 -18.72
CA LEU A 114 -8.12 -7.02 -18.48
C LEU A 114 -7.65 -7.39 -17.07
N HIS A 115 -6.46 -6.92 -16.68
CA HIS A 115 -5.92 -7.18 -15.34
C HIS A 115 -6.85 -6.66 -14.24
N MET A 116 -7.52 -5.52 -14.46
CA MET A 116 -8.50 -4.99 -13.51
C MET A 116 -9.74 -5.89 -13.41
N ILE A 117 -10.21 -6.45 -14.52
CA ILE A 117 -11.37 -7.35 -14.53
C ILE A 117 -11.02 -8.66 -13.82
N GLU A 118 -9.84 -9.22 -14.09
CA GLU A 118 -9.35 -10.45 -13.47
C GLU A 118 -9.20 -10.28 -11.96
N SER A 119 -8.52 -9.23 -11.51
CA SER A 119 -8.37 -8.95 -10.07
C SER A 119 -9.72 -8.75 -9.35
N VAL A 120 -10.70 -8.11 -10.00
CA VAL A 120 -12.07 -8.00 -9.46
C VAL A 120 -12.77 -9.36 -9.43
N ARG A 121 -12.56 -10.22 -10.42
CA ARG A 121 -13.13 -11.57 -10.48
C ARG A 121 -12.55 -12.47 -9.39
N GLU A 122 -11.25 -12.40 -9.14
CA GLU A 122 -10.57 -13.12 -8.07
C GLU A 122 -11.05 -12.66 -6.67
N ALA A 123 -11.18 -11.35 -6.47
CA ALA A 123 -11.71 -10.78 -5.24
C ALA A 123 -13.16 -11.19 -4.98
N LYS A 124 -13.98 -11.34 -6.03
CA LYS A 124 -15.34 -11.87 -5.91
C LYS A 124 -15.34 -13.36 -5.60
N SER A 125 -14.51 -14.14 -6.28
CA SER A 125 -14.39 -15.59 -6.06
C SER A 125 -13.99 -15.91 -4.61
N THR A 126 -12.97 -15.25 -4.08
CA THR A 126 -12.55 -15.39 -2.67
C THR A 126 -13.64 -14.95 -1.70
N ARG A 127 -14.36 -13.87 -2.00
CA ARG A 127 -15.51 -13.43 -1.21
C ARG A 127 -16.65 -14.44 -1.23
N ASP A 128 -16.94 -15.06 -2.38
CA ASP A 128 -18.01 -16.04 -2.54
C ASP A 128 -17.67 -17.36 -1.84
N ILE A 129 -16.40 -17.76 -1.84
CA ILE A 129 -15.88 -18.90 -1.06
C ILE A 129 -16.06 -18.63 0.45
N TRP A 130 -15.78 -17.42 0.91
CA TRP A 130 -15.98 -17.05 2.33
C TRP A 130 -17.46 -16.83 2.69
N ALA A 131 -18.29 -16.40 1.73
CA ALA A 131 -19.72 -16.15 1.94
C ALA A 131 -20.58 -17.41 1.90
N LYS A 132 -20.07 -18.53 1.35
CA LYS A 132 -20.79 -19.80 1.33
C LYS A 132 -20.46 -20.57 2.62
N PRO A 133 -21.38 -20.63 3.62
CA PRO A 133 -21.16 -21.47 4.79
C PRO A 133 -21.02 -22.94 4.35
N PRO A 134 -20.27 -23.78 5.09
CA PRO A 134 -20.07 -25.17 4.74
C PRO A 134 -21.42 -25.83 4.42
N SER A 135 -21.52 -26.38 3.22
CA SER A 135 -22.74 -27.00 2.75
C SER A 135 -22.89 -28.34 3.47
N THR A 136 -23.94 -28.42 4.28
CA THR A 136 -24.47 -29.59 4.99
C THR A 136 -24.00 -29.76 6.44
N LYS A 137 -24.98 -29.95 7.34
CA LYS A 137 -24.76 -30.29 8.75
C LYS A 137 -24.17 -31.70 8.91
N SER A 138 -24.29 -32.57 7.91
CA SER A 138 -23.73 -33.93 7.96
C SER A 138 -22.21 -33.93 7.91
N ASP A 139 -21.60 -33.05 7.11
CA ASP A 139 -20.13 -33.02 6.97
C ASP A 139 -19.47 -32.42 8.23
N ALA A 140 -20.15 -31.49 8.91
CA ALA A 140 -19.68 -30.90 10.16
C ALA A 140 -19.76 -31.87 11.36
N ASP A 141 -20.83 -32.69 11.43
CA ASP A 141 -20.97 -33.71 12.49
C ASP A 141 -19.96 -34.87 12.30
N GLU A 142 -19.60 -35.19 11.05
CA GLU A 142 -18.56 -36.19 10.72
C GLU A 142 -17.15 -35.70 11.08
N ASP A 143 -16.84 -34.43 10.79
CA ASP A 143 -15.55 -33.83 11.14
C ASP A 143 -15.40 -33.61 12.66
N GLU A 144 -16.45 -33.19 13.37
CA GLU A 144 -16.42 -33.09 14.84
C GLU A 144 -16.22 -34.45 15.52
N GLY A 145 -16.86 -35.51 15.01
CA GLY A 145 -16.66 -36.88 15.49
C GLY A 145 -15.24 -37.41 15.21
N ALA A 146 -14.67 -37.09 14.04
CA ALA A 146 -13.30 -37.46 13.69
C ALA A 146 -12.28 -36.73 14.58
N VAL A 147 -12.49 -35.44 14.84
CA VAL A 147 -11.67 -34.63 15.73
C VAL A 147 -11.75 -35.16 17.17
N GLN A 148 -12.94 -35.49 17.68
CA GLN A 148 -13.10 -36.05 19.02
C GLN A 148 -12.43 -37.42 19.18
N LYS A 149 -12.49 -38.27 18.14
CA LYS A 149 -11.80 -39.57 18.14
C LYS A 149 -10.28 -39.42 18.12
N ALA A 150 -9.76 -38.47 17.35
CA ALA A 150 -8.33 -38.15 17.33
C ALA A 150 -7.85 -37.59 18.68
N LEU A 151 -8.64 -36.70 19.30
CA LEU A 151 -8.34 -36.11 20.60
C LEU A 151 -8.37 -37.15 21.72
N ALA A 152 -9.32 -38.08 21.69
CA ALA A 152 -9.38 -39.21 22.62
C ALA A 152 -8.18 -40.15 22.47
N GLY A 153 -7.75 -40.42 21.23
CA GLY A 153 -6.54 -41.20 20.96
C GLY A 153 -5.28 -40.51 21.48
N LEU A 154 -5.18 -39.19 21.32
CA LEU A 154 -4.08 -38.40 21.86
C LEU A 154 -4.04 -38.43 23.39
N HIS A 155 -5.19 -38.25 24.05
CA HIS A 155 -5.27 -38.33 25.51
C HIS A 155 -4.93 -39.72 26.05
N ALA A 156 -5.28 -40.79 25.34
CA ALA A 156 -4.88 -42.15 25.71
C ALA A 156 -3.36 -42.35 25.60
N ALA A 157 -2.74 -41.87 24.51
CA ALA A 157 -1.30 -41.93 24.33
C ALA A 157 -0.55 -41.10 25.39
N ILE A 158 -1.06 -39.91 25.74
CA ILE A 158 -0.49 -39.08 26.81
C ILE A 158 -0.56 -39.82 28.15
N ARG A 159 -1.66 -40.52 28.44
CA ARG A 159 -1.81 -41.28 29.69
C ARG A 159 -0.86 -42.48 29.77
N GLU A 160 -0.62 -43.16 28.65
CA GLU A 160 0.37 -44.25 28.59
C GLU A 160 1.78 -43.74 28.82
N VAL A 161 2.15 -42.61 28.22
CA VAL A 161 3.46 -41.98 28.44
C VAL A 161 3.61 -41.51 29.90
N GLN A 162 2.57 -40.94 30.49
CA GLN A 162 2.58 -40.52 31.90
C GLN A 162 2.69 -41.73 32.85
N ALA A 163 1.99 -42.83 32.58
CA ALA A 163 2.09 -44.04 33.39
C ALA A 163 3.48 -44.71 33.30
N GLN A 164 4.15 -44.61 32.15
CA GLN A 164 5.52 -45.07 31.99
C GLN A 164 6.51 -44.18 32.77
N GLN A 165 6.27 -42.88 32.81
CA GLN A 165 7.07 -41.94 33.60
C GLN A 165 6.87 -42.10 35.11
N GLU A 166 5.64 -42.45 35.56
CA GLU A 166 5.38 -42.74 36.98
C GLU A 166 6.07 -44.04 37.43
N VAL A 167 6.16 -45.06 36.58
CA VAL A 167 6.90 -46.30 36.89
C VAL A 167 8.42 -46.08 36.91
N GLU A 168 8.96 -45.23 36.03
CA GLU A 168 10.38 -44.84 36.05
C GLU A 168 10.72 -43.96 37.26
N GLN A 169 9.80 -43.09 37.72
CA GLN A 169 9.98 -42.29 38.94
C GLN A 169 9.92 -43.13 40.23
N ASP A 170 9.02 -44.12 40.30
CA ASP A 170 8.95 -45.04 41.45
C ASP A 170 10.22 -45.92 41.56
N GLU A 171 10.89 -46.25 40.45
CA GLU A 171 12.19 -46.95 40.45
C GLU A 171 13.36 -46.02 40.85
N GLU A 172 13.39 -44.76 40.37
CA GLU A 172 14.40 -43.77 40.79
C GLU A 172 14.27 -43.38 42.27
N ASP A 173 13.04 -43.25 42.79
CA ASP A 173 12.77 -42.93 44.20
C ASP A 173 13.11 -44.12 45.14
N ALA A 174 13.01 -45.37 44.65
CA ALA A 174 13.43 -46.55 45.38
C ALA A 174 14.97 -46.67 45.48
N ASP A 175 15.70 -46.30 44.43
CA ASP A 175 17.17 -46.26 44.43
C ASP A 175 17.71 -45.04 45.22
N ALA A 176 16.98 -43.93 45.26
CA ALA A 176 17.34 -42.73 46.04
C ALA A 176 17.24 -42.92 47.57
N LEU A 177 16.67 -44.03 48.05
CA LEU A 177 16.54 -44.34 49.49
C LEU A 177 17.74 -45.09 50.09
N TYR A 178 18.77 -45.43 49.32
CA TYR A 178 20.02 -45.99 49.86
C TYR A 178 21.12 -44.93 49.98
N PHE A 179 21.11 -44.17 51.08
CA PHE A 179 22.28 -43.40 51.51
C PHE A 179 23.19 -44.26 52.38
N PRO A 180 24.41 -44.64 51.93
CA PRO A 180 25.40 -45.19 52.83
C PRO A 180 25.86 -44.08 53.80
N VAL A 181 25.68 -44.33 55.10
CA VAL A 181 26.11 -43.44 56.19
C VAL A 181 27.62 -43.21 56.08
N ASN A 182 28.01 -42.00 55.69
CA ASN A 182 29.40 -41.58 55.68
C ASN A 182 29.73 -40.91 57.04
N PRO A 183 30.65 -41.44 57.85
CA PRO A 183 30.78 -41.07 59.26
C PRO A 183 31.68 -39.85 59.53
N GLU A 184 32.01 -39.06 58.51
CA GLU A 184 32.89 -37.90 58.67
C GLU A 184 32.25 -36.67 58.01
N LEU A 185 31.77 -35.74 58.86
CA LEU A 185 31.82 -34.28 58.72
C LEU A 185 30.70 -33.63 59.56
N GLU A 186 30.93 -33.52 60.87
CA GLU A 186 30.35 -32.45 61.67
C GLU A 186 31.23 -31.20 61.50
N THR A 187 30.74 -30.16 60.83
CA THR A 187 31.08 -28.75 61.15
C THR A 187 29.92 -27.82 60.76
N PRO A 188 29.59 -26.78 61.58
CA PRO A 188 28.44 -25.92 61.35
C PRO A 188 28.79 -24.59 60.65
N ALA A 189 27.78 -24.06 59.94
CA ALA A 189 27.54 -22.67 59.56
C ALA A 189 28.39 -22.02 58.44
N GLU A 190 27.77 -21.69 57.30
CA GLU A 190 27.42 -20.32 56.85
C GLU A 190 26.89 -20.29 55.40
N ALA A 191 26.17 -19.20 55.07
CA ALA A 191 25.64 -18.76 53.77
C ALA A 191 24.26 -19.30 53.33
N VAL A 192 23.21 -18.59 53.75
CA VAL A 192 21.90 -18.54 53.08
C VAL A 192 22.04 -17.65 51.84
N GLU A 193 22.04 -18.24 50.65
CA GLU A 193 21.90 -17.51 49.39
C GLU A 193 20.43 -17.60 48.94
N ALA A 194 19.75 -16.45 48.95
CA ALA A 194 18.35 -16.31 48.57
C ALA A 194 18.17 -16.47 47.04
N PRO A 195 17.03 -17.02 46.57
CA PRO A 195 16.79 -17.25 45.14
C PRO A 195 16.64 -15.94 44.37
N PRO A 196 17.07 -15.86 43.09
CA PRO A 196 17.00 -14.64 42.30
C PRO A 196 15.54 -14.27 41.96
N PRO A 197 15.21 -12.96 41.90
CA PRO A 197 13.84 -12.50 41.63
C PRO A 197 13.44 -12.70 40.15
N PRO A 198 12.12 -12.77 39.87
CA PRO A 198 11.60 -13.12 38.56
C PRO A 198 11.87 -12.04 37.50
N TYR A 199 12.09 -12.51 36.27
CA TYR A 199 12.30 -11.72 35.06
C TYR A 199 11.15 -10.71 34.86
N GLN A 200 11.47 -9.42 34.82
CA GLN A 200 10.54 -8.35 34.45
C GLN A 200 10.82 -7.88 33.02
N ASP A 201 9.77 -7.89 32.20
CA ASP A 201 9.70 -7.29 30.87
C ASP A 201 10.18 -5.83 30.91
N THR A 202 11.19 -5.49 30.12
CA THR A 202 11.58 -4.09 29.86
C THR A 202 11.51 -3.80 28.37
N ASN A 203 10.28 -3.57 27.91
CA ASN A 203 10.01 -2.93 26.65
C ASN A 203 9.81 -1.43 26.89
N GLU A 204 10.88 -0.70 27.24
CA GLU A 204 10.91 0.76 27.23
C GLU A 204 12.36 1.26 27.30
N SER A 205 12.66 2.32 26.53
CA SER A 205 13.97 2.99 26.40
C SER A 205 14.96 2.42 25.38
N ARG A 206 14.60 2.53 24.09
CA ARG A 206 15.57 2.95 23.07
C ARG A 206 15.27 4.38 22.65
N GLY A 207 15.73 5.33 23.48
CA GLY A 207 16.02 6.70 23.05
C GLY A 207 17.19 6.69 22.07
N GLY A 208 16.90 6.44 20.79
CA GLY A 208 17.83 6.65 19.69
C GLY A 208 17.81 8.10 19.26
N SER A 209 18.74 8.89 19.80
CA SER A 209 19.08 10.24 19.35
C SER A 209 19.62 10.17 17.91
N LEU A 210 18.84 10.70 16.95
CA LEU A 210 19.32 11.01 15.60
C LEU A 210 20.03 12.37 15.63
N PRO A 211 21.28 12.52 15.12
CA PRO A 211 21.93 13.82 15.06
C PRO A 211 21.25 14.72 14.01
N ALA A 212 20.95 15.94 14.44
CA ALA A 212 20.34 16.99 13.64
C ALA A 212 21.22 17.36 12.43
N ALA A 213 20.56 17.45 11.27
CA ALA A 213 21.08 18.06 10.07
C ALA A 213 21.42 19.53 10.31
N HIS A 214 22.62 19.94 9.88
CA HIS A 214 23.02 21.34 9.82
C HIS A 214 22.13 22.13 8.83
N PRO A 215 21.78 23.38 9.13
CA PRO A 215 21.01 24.24 8.24
C PRO A 215 21.86 24.82 7.09
N PRO A 216 21.24 25.17 5.94
CA PRO A 216 21.92 25.88 4.86
C PRO A 216 22.15 27.36 5.21
N THR A 217 23.41 27.77 5.13
CA THR A 217 23.90 29.16 5.23
C THR A 217 23.30 30.02 4.12
N SER A 218 22.64 31.12 4.47
CA SER A 218 22.23 32.16 3.51
C SER A 218 23.22 33.33 3.55
N ALA A 219 23.85 33.56 2.39
CA ALA A 219 24.16 34.83 1.71
C ALA A 219 25.06 35.94 2.34
N GLU A 220 25.77 36.58 1.41
CA GLU A 220 26.42 37.92 1.39
C GLU A 220 27.83 38.08 1.97
N THR A 221 28.83 38.31 1.10
CA THR A 221 29.46 39.65 0.94
C THR A 221 30.43 39.74 -0.24
N LEU A 222 30.50 40.96 -0.78
CA LEU A 222 31.36 41.48 -1.84
C LEU A 222 32.87 41.39 -1.57
N GLY A 223 33.64 41.37 -2.66
CA GLY A 223 34.83 42.22 -2.86
C GLY A 223 36.08 41.48 -3.36
N PRO A 224 37.08 42.19 -3.94
CA PRO A 224 37.13 43.61 -4.30
C PRO A 224 36.81 43.91 -5.77
#